data_AF-A0A1R1SQT5-F1
#
_entry.id   AF-A0A1R1SQT5-F1
#
_cell.length_a   1.000
_cell.length_b   1.000
_cell.length_c   1.000
_cell.angle_alpha   90.00
_cell.angle_beta   90.00
_cell.angle_gamma   90.00
#
_symmetry.space_group_name_H-M   'P 1'
#
loop_
_entity.id
_entity.type
_entity.pdbx_description
1 polymer ?
#
loop_
_entity_poly.entity_id
_entity_poly.type
_entity_poly.pdbx_seq_one_letter_code
_entity_poly.pdbx_strand_id
1 'polypeptide(L)'
;MSMDRPLLDALASQFTHEGLVDQEEVFQKLRDLGKSPIETIYVASQVLGLSLPEAKTALYRSAAWRDQHEAWQGVQSSLSDS
;
A
#
# COMPACT_ATOMS: atom_id res chain seq x y z
N MET A 1 5.63 -12.55 9.58
CA MET A 1 4.18 -12.72 9.34
C MET A 1 3.99 -12.96 7.86
N SER A 2 3.31 -14.04 7.48
CA SER A 2 2.99 -14.29 6.06
C SER A 2 1.81 -13.40 5.66
N MET A 3 1.87 -12.81 4.48
CA MET A 3 0.83 -11.93 3.94
C MET A 3 -0.36 -12.78 3.46
N ASP A 4 -1.58 -12.49 3.94
CA ASP A 4 -2.79 -13.20 3.52
C ASP A 4 -3.29 -12.63 2.18
N ARG A 5 -2.74 -13.17 1.09
CA ARG A 5 -3.02 -12.70 -0.29
C ARG A 5 -4.50 -12.77 -0.65
N PRO A 6 -5.23 -13.88 -0.41
CA PRO A 6 -6.67 -13.93 -0.70
C PRO A 6 -7.48 -12.79 -0.06
N LEU A 7 -7.17 -12.43 1.19
CA LEU A 7 -7.86 -11.32 1.86
C LEU A 7 -7.54 -9.97 1.22
N LEU A 8 -6.30 -9.77 0.76
CA LEU A 8 -5.89 -8.53 0.11
C LEU A 8 -6.43 -8.41 -1.32
N ASP A 9 -6.54 -9.52 -2.04
CA ASP A 9 -7.19 -9.58 -3.35
C ASP A 9 -8.68 -9.24 -3.25
N ALA A 10 -9.36 -9.78 -2.23
CA ALA A 10 -10.75 -9.45 -1.95
C ALA A 10 -10.92 -7.96 -1.62
N LEU A 11 -10.01 -7.39 -0.82
CA LEU A 11 -10.02 -5.97 -0.49
C LEU A 11 -9.77 -5.08 -1.71
N ALA A 12 -8.82 -5.46 -2.58
CA ALA A 12 -8.58 -4.75 -3.84
C ALA A 12 -9.82 -4.77 -4.74
N SER A 13 -10.45 -5.95 -4.90
CA SER A 13 -11.68 -6.09 -5.67
C SER A 13 -12.82 -5.24 -5.11
N GLN A 14 -12.97 -5.17 -3.78
CA GLN A 14 -13.95 -4.30 -3.14
C GLN A 14 -13.70 -2.83 -3.51
N PHE A 15 -12.48 -2.34 -3.39
CA PHE A 15 -12.16 -0.94 -3.68
C PHE A 15 -12.39 -0.59 -5.16
N THR A 16 -12.02 -1.49 -6.06
CA THR A 16 -12.34 -1.34 -7.49
C THR A 16 -13.85 -1.29 -7.74
N HIS A 17 -14.64 -2.10 -7.02
CA HIS A 17 -16.10 -2.09 -7.14
C HIS A 17 -16.75 -0.82 -6.56
N GLU A 18 -16.17 -0.27 -5.49
CA GLU A 18 -16.54 1.03 -4.91
C GLU A 18 -16.18 2.22 -5.82
N GLY A 19 -15.44 1.99 -6.91
CA GLY A 19 -15.03 3.04 -7.84
C GLY A 19 -13.95 3.96 -7.30
N LEU A 20 -13.15 3.47 -6.32
CA LEU A 20 -12.03 4.20 -5.77
C LEU A 20 -10.92 4.36 -6.82
N VAL A 21 -10.89 5.53 -7.44
CA VAL A 21 -9.89 5.90 -8.46
C VAL A 21 -8.90 6.96 -7.96
N ASP A 22 -9.20 7.64 -6.85
CA ASP A 22 -8.29 8.61 -6.27
C ASP A 22 -7.20 7.91 -5.45
N GLN A 23 -5.96 8.20 -5.79
CA GLN A 23 -4.78 7.58 -5.17
C GLN A 23 -4.70 7.88 -3.67
N GLU A 24 -4.97 9.13 -3.26
CA GLU A 24 -4.84 9.53 -1.86
C GLU A 24 -5.96 8.94 -1.01
N GLU A 25 -7.17 8.86 -1.56
CA GLU A 25 -8.31 8.20 -0.91
C GLU A 25 -8.05 6.70 -0.69
N VAL A 26 -7.47 6.00 -1.68
CA VAL A 26 -7.08 4.59 -1.55
C VAL A 26 -6.06 4.42 -0.41
N PHE A 27 -5.03 5.26 -0.37
CA PHE A 27 -4.00 5.17 0.67
C PHE A 27 -4.53 5.52 2.06
N GLN A 28 -5.40 6.53 2.18
CA GLN A 28 -6.02 6.89 3.45
C GLN A 28 -6.89 5.74 3.96
N LYS A 29 -7.74 5.15 3.11
CA LYS A 29 -8.58 4.00 3.51
C LYS A 29 -7.75 2.79 3.95
N LEU A 30 -6.67 2.46 3.23
CA LEU A 30 -5.80 1.34 3.61
C LEU A 30 -5.11 1.59 4.95
N ARG A 31 -4.73 2.84 5.23
CA ARG A 31 -4.21 3.25 6.53
C ARG A 31 -5.24 3.13 7.64
N ASP A 32 -6.46 3.62 7.41
CA ASP A 32 -7.55 3.56 8.38
C ASP A 32 -7.93 2.11 8.72
N LEU A 33 -7.77 1.20 7.75
CA LEU A 33 -7.90 -0.25 7.93
C LEU A 33 -6.71 -0.91 8.65
N GLY A 34 -5.71 -0.13 9.07
CA GLY A 34 -4.52 -0.62 9.79
C GLY A 34 -3.61 -1.51 8.95
N LYS A 35 -3.66 -1.40 7.61
CA LYS A 35 -2.77 -2.17 6.74
C LYS A 35 -1.33 -1.76 6.95
N SER A 36 -0.41 -2.70 6.78
CA SER A 36 1.02 -2.40 6.74
C SER A 36 1.41 -1.73 5.41
N PRO A 37 2.59 -1.08 5.31
CA PRO A 37 3.07 -0.53 4.04
C PRO A 37 3.13 -1.55 2.91
N ILE A 38 3.53 -2.80 3.20
CA ILE A 38 3.65 -3.87 2.20
C ILE A 38 2.26 -4.26 1.66
N GLU A 39 1.30 -4.48 2.56
CA GLU A 39 -0.08 -4.79 2.18
C GLU A 39 -0.71 -3.62 1.40
N THR A 40 -0.39 -2.39 1.79
CA THR A 40 -0.88 -1.18 1.14
C THR A 40 -0.34 -1.05 -0.28
N ILE A 41 0.97 -1.28 -0.50
CA ILE A 41 1.58 -1.31 -1.84
C ILE A 41 0.90 -2.37 -2.70
N TYR A 42 0.68 -3.56 -2.15
CA TYR A 42 0.04 -4.65 -2.87
C TYR A 42 -1.39 -4.28 -3.31
N VAL A 43 -2.24 -3.85 -2.38
CA VAL A 43 -3.64 -3.52 -2.69
C VAL A 43 -3.72 -2.32 -3.63
N ALA A 44 -2.95 -1.25 -3.37
CA ALA A 44 -2.96 -0.06 -4.23
C ALA A 44 -2.47 -0.37 -5.65
N SER A 45 -1.51 -1.28 -5.83
CA SER A 45 -1.07 -1.69 -7.17
C SER A 45 -2.21 -2.29 -8.00
N GLN A 46 -3.08 -3.08 -7.38
CA GLN A 46 -4.22 -3.70 -8.03
C GLN A 46 -5.35 -2.69 -8.29
N VAL A 47 -5.70 -1.89 -7.27
CA VAL A 47 -6.81 -0.92 -7.34
C VAL A 47 -6.53 0.18 -8.37
N LEU A 48 -5.30 0.70 -8.40
CA LEU A 48 -4.90 1.83 -9.22
C LEU A 48 -4.27 1.40 -10.56
N GLY A 49 -4.13 0.11 -10.82
CA GLY A 49 -3.49 -0.41 -12.03
C GLY A 49 -2.00 -0.06 -12.14
N LEU A 50 -1.31 0.10 -11.01
CA LEU A 50 0.10 0.45 -10.93
C LEU A 50 0.96 -0.81 -10.82
N SER A 51 2.21 -0.75 -11.28
CA SER A 51 3.22 -1.74 -10.88
C SER A 51 3.56 -1.60 -9.39
N LEU A 52 4.11 -2.65 -8.77
CA LEU A 52 4.54 -2.60 -7.36
C LEU A 52 5.56 -1.47 -7.07
N PRO A 53 6.58 -1.21 -7.94
CA PRO A 53 7.46 -0.07 -7.76
C PRO A 53 6.75 1.27 -7.82
N GLU A 54 5.80 1.44 -8.74
CA GLU A 54 5.00 2.67 -8.85
C GLU A 54 4.11 2.88 -7.62
N ALA A 55 3.43 1.83 -7.16
CA ALA A 55 2.63 1.87 -5.93
C ALA A 55 3.49 2.20 -4.69
N LYS A 56 4.72 1.68 -4.62
CA LYS A 56 5.70 2.06 -3.58
C LYS A 56 6.06 3.54 -3.65
N THR A 57 6.37 4.05 -4.84
CA THR A 57 6.68 5.48 -5.02
C THR A 57 5.48 6.37 -4.70
N ALA A 58 4.28 5.94 -5.08
CA ALA A 58 3.03 6.63 -4.80
C ALA A 58 2.75 6.68 -3.28
N LEU A 59 2.94 5.55 -2.58
CA LEU A 59 2.81 5.47 -1.13
C LEU A 59 3.81 6.42 -0.43
N TYR A 60 5.06 6.49 -0.91
CA TYR A 60 6.08 7.44 -0.42
C TYR A 60 5.78 8.91 -0.71
N ARG A 61 4.80 9.21 -1.57
CA ARG A 61 4.37 10.58 -1.84
C ARG A 61 3.05 10.91 -1.15
N SER A 62 2.33 9.90 -0.66
CA SER A 62 1.00 10.05 -0.04
C SER A 62 1.07 10.90 1.23
N ALA A 63 0.16 11.86 1.35
CA ALA A 63 0.00 12.66 2.56
C ALA A 63 -0.38 11.79 3.77
N ALA A 64 -1.27 10.83 3.55
CA ALA A 64 -1.75 9.91 4.56
C ALA A 64 -0.63 9.06 5.19
N TRP A 65 0.52 8.87 4.52
CA TRP A 65 1.60 7.99 4.98
C TRP A 65 2.91 8.69 5.31
N ARG A 66 2.98 10.01 5.17
CA ARG A 66 4.20 10.81 5.39
C ARG A 66 4.86 10.62 6.76
N ASP A 67 4.06 10.40 7.81
CA ASP A 67 4.54 10.20 9.18
C ASP A 67 5.18 8.82 9.42
N GLN A 68 4.90 7.83 8.58
CA GLN A 68 5.55 6.52 8.65
C GLN A 68 6.85 6.44 7.83
N HIS A 69 7.20 7.47 7.06
CA HIS A 69 8.41 7.48 6.23
C HIS A 69 9.70 7.31 7.04
N GLU A 70 9.77 7.86 8.27
CA GLU A 70 10.92 7.68 9.16
C GLU A 70 11.08 6.21 9.61
N ALA A 71 9.96 5.50 9.82
CA ALA A 71 9.97 4.08 10.16
C ALA A 71 10.37 3.19 8.96
N TRP A 72 10.22 3.67 7.73
CA TRP A 72 10.53 2.91 6.52
C TRP A 72 12.02 2.82 6.21
N GLN A 73 12.85 3.76 6.67
CA GLN A 73 14.31 3.68 6.49
C GLN A 73 14.90 2.44 7.18
N GLY A 74 14.36 2.04 8.34
CA GLY A 74 14.78 0.82 9.03
C GLY A 74 14.47 -0.46 8.24
N VAL A 75 13.37 -0.47 7.47
CA VAL A 75 12.96 -1.63 6.64
C VAL A 75 13.77 -1.69 5.32
N GLN A 76 14.21 -0.55 4.79
CA GLN A 76 15.03 -0.50 3.57
C GLN A 76 16.43 -1.09 3.78
N SER A 77 17.03 -0.90 4.96
CA SER A 77 18.34 -1.50 5.30
C SER A 77 18.27 -3.02 5.38
N SER A 78 17.19 -3.59 5.96
CA SER A 78 17.07 -5.06 6.12
C SER A 78 16.80 -5.82 4.81
N LEU A 79 16.43 -5.15 3.72
CA LEU A 79 16.23 -5.76 2.41
C LEU A 79 17.44 -5.61 1.47
N SER A 80 18.46 -4.84 1.87
CA SER A 80 19.67 -4.60 1.08
C SER A 80 20.86 -5.46 1.52
N ASP A 81 20.75 -6.15 2.67
CA ASP A 81 21.77 -7.07 3.21
C ASP A 81 21.35 -8.54 3.03
N SER A 82 21.21 -8.99 1.78
CA SER A 82 21.08 -10.43 1.46
C SER A 82 21.87 -10.79 0.21
#